data_AF-A0A5B7DA71-F1
#
_entry.id   AF-A0A5B7DA71-F1
#
_cell.length_a   1.000
_cell.length_b   1.000
_cell.length_c   1.000
_cell.angle_alpha   90.00
_cell.angle_beta   90.00
_cell.angle_gamma   90.00
#
_symmetry.space_group_name_H-M   'P 1'
#
loop_
_entity.id
_entity.type
_entity.pdbx_description
1 polymer ?
#
loop_
_entity_poly.entity_id
_entity_poly.type
_entity_poly.pdbx_seq_one_letter_code
_entity_poly.pdbx_strand_id
1 'polypeptide(L)'
;MTEQRRPFQPTELADRARFVSMWVNGKSTRAIARETGTSASTVSRWIKRWKKEGNVDTRPRLGRPCCYKYLDTRDLELLQTFCYKDWFHRTAGALEAVLSQTSNNDMTLVALTDGRIPHRSIERMLQALVSRGVCVFQAEMDGEITNATHARLSHTIEKARQIRVRSLSVTMAVVSQNPAFLAAFAELSLTGRLQMWSTRVIIHTSLPLRVLTGMHKLLSTRNCMLLLANELYTYARSPEKTFGTRLPDGYWTGMMGMVVREEADFGTGPFILNKARYDAADVTSTIWMDNMRIVSGMGSPEVDPWGFLFPLRPMVWMALITTFFGIMAVTELLSLFNLNVHATTNAFSVVRILLQQDEYTCNKRWVWERLVLGLWMLTTLVLTKSYAGNLMSLLAVKYVPQPFQTLRDVLDNNEIISIWQRYSSNEQFIREVQSGIYYEVAMLEKEDRLKFRTQGEFPESLRTLVRPGHHILVDAGVTVRNLIAQQFSLTGRCDYFRSKQGFLPFSAVVATQRNNPLVISLDKR
;
A
#
# COMPACT_ATOMS: atom_id res chain seq x y z
N MET A 1 -79.85 -7.62 11.52
CA MET A 1 -78.76 -8.53 11.10
C MET A 1 -77.48 -7.74 11.03
N THR A 2 -76.61 -7.92 12.02
CA THR A 2 -75.34 -7.21 12.22
C THR A 2 -74.26 -7.78 11.32
N GLU A 3 -73.78 -6.99 10.34
CA GLU A 3 -72.67 -7.35 9.47
C GLU A 3 -71.34 -7.22 10.24
N GLN A 4 -70.76 -8.35 10.66
CA GLN A 4 -69.43 -8.41 11.28
C GLN A 4 -68.36 -7.85 10.31
N ARG A 5 -67.77 -6.70 10.64
CA ARG A 5 -66.55 -6.21 9.96
C ARG A 5 -65.39 -7.15 10.29
N ARG A 6 -64.89 -7.88 9.29
CA ARG A 6 -63.66 -8.68 9.38
C ARG A 6 -62.45 -7.77 9.69
N PRO A 7 -61.47 -8.23 10.48
CA PRO A 7 -60.27 -7.46 10.80
C PRO A 7 -59.47 -7.14 9.53
N PHE A 8 -58.90 -5.93 9.47
CA PHE A 8 -58.12 -5.44 8.34
C PHE A 8 -56.77 -6.17 8.28
N GLN A 9 -56.65 -7.17 7.41
CA GLN A 9 -55.35 -7.73 7.05
C GLN A 9 -54.74 -6.92 5.90
N PRO A 10 -53.47 -6.46 6.02
CA PRO A 10 -52.78 -5.81 4.91
C PRO A 10 -52.63 -6.81 3.76
N THR A 11 -53.03 -6.41 2.55
CA THR A 11 -52.90 -7.26 1.36
C THR A 11 -51.42 -7.46 1.06
N GLU A 12 -50.93 -8.69 1.03
CA GLU A 12 -49.52 -8.97 0.75
C GLU A 12 -49.16 -8.70 -0.71
N LEU A 13 -47.87 -8.53 -1.01
CA LEU A 13 -47.41 -8.21 -2.37
C LEU A 13 -47.83 -9.29 -3.38
N ALA A 14 -47.75 -10.56 -2.97
CA ALA A 14 -48.17 -11.70 -3.78
C ALA A 14 -49.64 -11.63 -4.19
N ASP A 15 -50.53 -11.25 -3.26
CA ASP A 15 -51.96 -11.11 -3.54
C ASP A 15 -52.24 -9.97 -4.53
N ARG A 16 -51.53 -8.84 -4.38
CA ARG A 16 -51.70 -7.69 -5.28
C ARG A 16 -51.22 -8.02 -6.70
N ALA A 17 -50.09 -8.71 -6.83
CA ALA A 17 -49.58 -9.18 -8.12
C ALA A 17 -50.56 -10.17 -8.76
N ARG A 18 -51.14 -11.07 -7.94
CA ARG A 18 -52.17 -12.01 -8.37
C ARG A 18 -53.44 -11.31 -8.87
N PHE A 19 -53.90 -10.22 -8.22
CA PHE A 19 -55.05 -9.44 -8.71
C PHE A 19 -54.80 -8.84 -10.09
N VAL A 20 -53.61 -8.27 -10.31
CA VAL A 20 -53.24 -7.66 -11.58
C VAL A 20 -53.13 -8.73 -12.67
N SER A 21 -52.46 -9.85 -12.39
CA SER A 21 -52.36 -10.98 -13.33
C SER A 21 -53.73 -11.49 -13.75
N MET A 22 -54.65 -11.73 -12.80
CA MET A 22 -56.01 -12.18 -13.11
C MET A 22 -56.82 -11.15 -13.92
N TRP A 23 -56.61 -9.85 -13.65
CA TRP A 23 -57.28 -8.78 -14.39
C TRP A 23 -56.75 -8.63 -15.83
N VAL A 24 -55.43 -8.72 -16.02
CA VAL A 24 -54.78 -8.71 -17.35
C VAL A 24 -55.27 -9.90 -18.19
N ASN A 25 -55.52 -11.04 -17.55
CA ASN A 25 -56.13 -12.23 -18.17
C ASN A 25 -57.65 -12.12 -18.39
N GLY A 26 -58.22 -10.91 -18.30
CA GLY A 26 -59.61 -10.62 -18.68
C GLY A 26 -60.67 -10.86 -17.59
N LYS A 27 -60.29 -11.21 -16.35
CA LYS A 27 -61.28 -11.40 -15.27
C LYS A 27 -61.81 -10.07 -14.73
N SER A 28 -63.11 -10.03 -14.44
CA SER A 28 -63.75 -8.85 -13.82
C SER A 28 -63.36 -8.70 -12.34
N THR A 29 -63.40 -7.47 -11.82
CA THR A 29 -63.01 -7.18 -10.42
C THR A 29 -63.84 -7.95 -9.39
N ARG A 30 -65.12 -8.22 -9.67
CA ARG A 30 -66.01 -9.02 -8.82
C ARG A 30 -65.67 -10.51 -8.86
N ALA A 31 -65.20 -11.03 -10.00
CA ALA A 31 -64.77 -12.42 -10.12
C ALA A 31 -63.46 -12.66 -9.33
N ILE A 32 -62.49 -11.76 -9.47
CA ILE A 32 -61.22 -11.79 -8.73
C ILE A 32 -61.46 -11.73 -7.22
N ALA A 33 -62.39 -10.87 -6.78
CA ALA A 33 -62.76 -10.74 -5.37
C ALA A 33 -63.31 -12.05 -4.76
N ARG A 34 -64.17 -12.76 -5.49
CA ARG A 34 -64.70 -14.07 -5.04
C ARG A 34 -63.59 -15.12 -4.97
N GLU A 35 -62.71 -15.14 -5.96
CA GLU A 35 -61.66 -16.16 -6.11
C GLU A 35 -60.49 -15.98 -5.12
N THR A 36 -60.23 -14.74 -4.73
CA THR A 36 -59.15 -14.40 -3.78
C THR A 36 -59.64 -14.19 -2.35
N GLY A 37 -60.95 -14.26 -2.11
CA GLY A 37 -61.54 -14.01 -0.79
C GLY A 37 -61.42 -12.57 -0.30
N THR A 38 -61.05 -11.62 -1.17
CA THR A 38 -60.83 -10.20 -0.84
C THR A 38 -61.99 -9.32 -1.31
N SER A 39 -62.14 -8.12 -0.72
CA SER A 39 -63.25 -7.24 -1.11
C SER A 39 -63.07 -6.68 -2.53
N ALA A 40 -64.17 -6.60 -3.29
CA ALA A 40 -64.14 -6.04 -4.65
C ALA A 40 -63.64 -4.59 -4.71
N SER A 41 -63.83 -3.83 -3.62
CA SER A 41 -63.29 -2.48 -3.48
C SER A 41 -61.76 -2.47 -3.35
N THR A 42 -61.16 -3.46 -2.69
CA THR A 42 -59.71 -3.58 -2.53
C THR A 42 -59.05 -4.00 -3.84
N VAL A 43 -59.63 -4.98 -4.53
CA VAL A 43 -59.17 -5.40 -5.87
C VAL A 43 -59.25 -4.24 -6.87
N SER A 44 -60.37 -3.52 -6.89
CA SER A 44 -60.55 -2.35 -7.78
C SER A 44 -59.54 -1.23 -7.48
N ARG A 45 -59.25 -0.96 -6.20
CA ARG A 45 -58.25 0.03 -5.79
C ARG A 45 -56.86 -0.31 -6.31
N TRP A 46 -56.44 -1.57 -6.20
CA TRP A 46 -55.13 -2.01 -6.67
C TRP A 46 -55.02 -2.03 -8.20
N ILE A 47 -56.05 -2.46 -8.92
CA ILE A 47 -56.06 -2.40 -10.40
C ILE A 47 -56.01 -0.95 -10.89
N LYS A 48 -56.79 -0.04 -10.28
CA LYS A 48 -56.77 1.39 -10.63
C LYS A 48 -55.39 2.01 -10.35
N ARG A 49 -54.72 1.57 -9.29
CA ARG A 49 -53.37 2.00 -8.95
C ARG A 49 -52.34 1.47 -9.93
N TRP A 50 -52.38 0.19 -10.28
CA TRP A 50 -51.51 -0.40 -11.28
C TRP A 50 -51.66 0.29 -12.64
N LYS A 51 -52.89 0.58 -13.09
CA LYS A 51 -53.13 1.37 -14.31
C LYS A 51 -52.49 2.76 -14.29
N LYS A 52 -52.28 3.34 -13.11
CA LYS A 52 -51.74 4.69 -12.94
C LYS A 52 -50.23 4.70 -12.69
N GLU A 53 -49.71 3.74 -11.93
CA GLU A 53 -48.32 3.72 -11.43
C GLU A 53 -47.47 2.59 -12.03
N GLY A 54 -48.06 1.61 -12.72
CA GLY A 54 -47.36 0.46 -13.33
C GLY A 54 -46.88 -0.62 -12.34
N ASN A 55 -47.00 -0.40 -11.03
CA ASN A 55 -46.61 -1.36 -9.98
C ASN A 55 -47.68 -1.49 -8.87
N VAL A 56 -47.48 -2.48 -7.99
CA VAL A 56 -48.38 -2.79 -6.85
C VAL A 56 -47.71 -2.62 -5.49
N ASP A 57 -46.58 -1.91 -5.45
CA ASP A 57 -45.80 -1.72 -4.22
C ASP A 57 -46.42 -0.66 -3.31
N THR A 58 -46.29 -0.86 -2.00
CA THR A 58 -46.59 0.18 -1.00
C THR A 58 -45.43 1.14 -0.93
N ARG A 59 -45.68 2.45 -1.13
CA ARG A 59 -44.63 3.48 -0.91
C ARG A 59 -44.17 3.41 0.55
N PRO A 60 -42.87 3.30 0.86
CA PRO A 60 -42.39 3.45 2.22
C PRO A 60 -42.71 4.87 2.70
N ARG A 61 -43.26 5.01 3.92
CA ARG A 61 -43.51 6.31 4.54
C ARG A 61 -42.19 6.91 5.00
N LEU A 62 -41.51 7.65 4.12
CA LEU A 62 -40.39 8.53 4.46
C LEU A 62 -40.62 9.88 3.80
N GLY A 63 -40.35 10.94 4.57
CA GLY A 63 -40.60 12.34 4.25
C GLY A 63 -40.06 12.76 2.88
N ARG A 64 -40.79 13.72 2.28
CA ARG A 64 -40.62 14.26 0.93
C ARG A 64 -39.15 14.52 0.54
N PRO A 65 -38.77 14.13 -0.69
CA PRO A 65 -37.88 14.93 -1.52
C PRO A 65 -38.64 15.58 -2.68
N CYS A 66 -38.15 16.76 -3.05
CA CYS A 66 -38.61 17.62 -4.12
C CYS A 66 -38.69 16.93 -5.49
N CYS A 67 -39.61 17.45 -6.31
CA CYS A 67 -39.86 17.07 -7.69
C CYS A 67 -38.59 17.12 -8.56
N TYR A 68 -38.29 16.02 -9.24
CA TYR A 68 -37.81 16.07 -10.62
C TYR A 68 -38.81 15.31 -11.49
N LYS A 69 -39.27 15.96 -12.56
CA LYS A 69 -40.10 15.39 -13.62
C LYS A 69 -39.41 14.15 -14.18
N TYR A 70 -40.07 12.99 -14.12
CA TYR A 70 -39.66 11.80 -14.85
C TYR A 70 -39.92 12.02 -16.34
N LEU A 71 -38.88 11.89 -17.14
CA LEU A 71 -38.99 11.58 -18.57
C LEU A 71 -39.59 10.17 -18.74
N ASP A 72 -40.29 10.02 -19.87
CA ASP A 72 -41.15 8.89 -20.23
C ASP A 72 -40.39 7.55 -20.25
N THR A 73 -41.01 6.49 -19.74
CA THR A 73 -40.38 5.18 -19.48
C THR A 73 -39.99 4.40 -20.73
N ARG A 74 -40.42 4.84 -21.93
CA ARG A 74 -40.00 4.24 -23.20
C ARG A 74 -38.64 4.74 -23.70
N ASP A 75 -38.25 5.96 -23.34
CA ASP A 75 -36.92 6.50 -23.72
C ASP A 75 -35.80 5.92 -22.82
N LEU A 76 -36.13 5.49 -21.60
CA LEU A 76 -35.18 4.89 -20.65
C LEU A 76 -34.73 3.48 -21.04
N GLU A 77 -35.61 2.65 -21.62
CA GLU A 77 -35.22 1.32 -22.13
C GLU A 77 -34.36 1.42 -23.38
N LEU A 78 -34.66 2.38 -24.27
CA LEU A 78 -33.86 2.71 -25.45
C LEU A 78 -32.50 3.31 -25.08
N LEU A 79 -32.45 4.22 -24.11
CA LEU A 79 -31.20 4.80 -23.58
C LEU A 79 -30.38 3.77 -22.80
N GLN A 80 -31.00 2.88 -22.02
CA GLN A 80 -30.27 1.78 -21.36
C GLN A 80 -29.68 0.81 -22.39
N THR A 81 -30.41 0.45 -23.45
CA THR A 81 -29.84 -0.43 -24.50
C THR A 81 -28.78 0.25 -25.37
N PHE A 82 -28.91 1.56 -25.65
CA PHE A 82 -27.87 2.33 -26.34
C PHE A 82 -26.60 2.51 -25.48
N CYS A 83 -26.77 2.92 -24.23
CA CYS A 83 -25.67 3.13 -23.29
C CYS A 83 -24.98 1.80 -22.90
N TYR A 84 -25.72 0.69 -22.90
CA TYR A 84 -25.18 -0.67 -22.68
C TYR A 84 -24.25 -1.12 -23.81
N LYS A 85 -24.58 -0.85 -25.08
CA LYS A 85 -23.71 -1.19 -26.22
C LYS A 85 -22.46 -0.31 -26.27
N ASP A 86 -22.60 0.99 -26.00
CA ASP A 86 -21.47 1.93 -25.96
C ASP A 86 -20.50 1.65 -24.80
N TRP A 87 -21.02 1.22 -23.64
CA TRP A 87 -20.21 0.84 -22.50
C TRP A 87 -19.20 -0.26 -22.85
N PHE A 88 -19.64 -1.31 -23.56
CA PHE A 88 -18.76 -2.40 -23.99
C PHE A 88 -17.71 -1.96 -25.02
N HIS A 89 -18.10 -1.06 -25.94
CA HIS A 89 -17.16 -0.45 -26.87
C HIS A 89 -16.01 0.26 -26.15
N ARG A 90 -16.29 0.91 -25.01
CA ARG A 90 -15.29 1.60 -24.19
C ARG A 90 -14.52 0.66 -23.26
N THR A 91 -15.07 -0.48 -22.85
CA THR A 91 -14.39 -1.45 -21.98
C THR A 91 -13.09 -1.97 -22.59
N ALA A 92 -13.08 -2.29 -23.89
CA ALA A 92 -11.89 -2.76 -24.58
C ALA A 92 -10.80 -1.67 -24.61
N GLY A 93 -11.16 -0.44 -25.00
CA GLY A 93 -10.23 0.70 -25.02
C GLY A 93 -9.72 1.11 -23.63
N ALA A 94 -10.56 1.03 -22.58
CA ALA A 94 -10.17 1.32 -21.21
C ALA A 94 -9.20 0.27 -20.66
N LEU A 95 -9.46 -1.02 -20.93
CA LEU A 95 -8.55 -2.11 -20.57
C LEU A 95 -7.23 -2.00 -21.35
N GLU A 96 -7.27 -1.70 -22.64
CA GLU A 96 -6.07 -1.48 -23.46
C GLU A 96 -5.26 -0.27 -22.98
N ALA A 97 -5.90 0.85 -22.65
CA ALA A 97 -5.22 2.04 -22.11
C ALA A 97 -4.51 1.75 -20.78
N VAL A 98 -5.12 0.93 -19.93
CA VAL A 98 -4.51 0.50 -18.65
C VAL A 98 -3.38 -0.50 -18.89
N LEU A 99 -3.59 -1.49 -19.77
CA LEU A 99 -2.65 -2.57 -20.00
C LEU A 99 -1.45 -2.13 -20.85
N SER A 100 -1.61 -1.18 -21.76
CA SER A 100 -0.52 -0.57 -22.55
C SER A 100 0.49 0.20 -21.70
N GLN A 101 0.07 0.72 -20.54
CA GLN A 101 0.96 1.35 -19.55
C GLN A 101 1.81 0.33 -18.77
N THR A 102 1.54 -0.97 -18.91
CA THR A 102 2.29 -2.03 -18.24
C THR A 102 3.35 -2.62 -19.17
N SER A 103 4.61 -2.50 -18.79
CA SER A 103 5.80 -2.83 -19.60
C SER A 103 6.10 -4.33 -19.74
N ASN A 104 5.36 -5.22 -19.06
CA ASN A 104 5.63 -6.66 -19.07
C ASN A 104 4.73 -7.41 -20.06
N ASN A 105 5.35 -8.05 -21.05
CA ASN A 105 4.68 -8.92 -22.02
C ASN A 105 4.40 -10.34 -21.48
N ASP A 106 4.98 -10.73 -20.34
CA ASP A 106 4.83 -12.07 -19.74
C ASP A 106 3.59 -12.23 -18.84
N MET A 107 2.59 -11.36 -19.00
CA MET A 107 1.43 -11.29 -18.10
C MET A 107 0.22 -11.97 -18.74
N THR A 108 -0.21 -13.10 -18.17
CA THR A 108 -1.43 -13.79 -18.61
C THR A 108 -2.66 -12.99 -18.18
N LEU A 109 -3.50 -12.63 -19.15
CA LEU A 109 -4.76 -11.92 -18.88
C LEU A 109 -5.91 -12.91 -18.77
N VAL A 110 -6.63 -12.86 -17.66
CA VAL A 110 -7.85 -13.64 -17.43
C VAL A 110 -9.05 -12.70 -17.38
N ALA A 111 -9.91 -12.73 -18.38
CA ALA A 111 -11.13 -11.93 -18.39
C ALA A 111 -12.31 -12.74 -17.83
N LEU A 112 -13.03 -12.19 -16.85
CA LEU A 112 -14.19 -12.79 -16.21
C LEU A 112 -15.44 -11.96 -16.49
N THR A 113 -16.47 -12.60 -17.03
CA THR A 113 -17.69 -11.93 -17.49
C THR A 113 -18.93 -12.64 -16.99
N ASP A 114 -20.02 -11.90 -16.76
CA ASP A 114 -21.31 -12.40 -16.27
C ASP A 114 -22.22 -12.98 -17.39
N GLY A 115 -21.66 -13.16 -18.58
CA GLY A 115 -22.34 -13.72 -19.75
C GLY A 115 -23.37 -12.80 -20.43
N ARG A 116 -23.53 -11.56 -19.98
CA ARG A 116 -24.40 -10.58 -20.63
C ARG A 116 -23.70 -9.76 -21.71
N ILE A 117 -22.40 -10.00 -21.91
CA ILE A 117 -21.57 -9.31 -22.90
C ILE A 117 -21.84 -9.86 -24.30
N PRO A 118 -22.12 -9.01 -25.31
CA PRO A 118 -22.27 -9.47 -26.69
C PRO A 118 -20.97 -10.09 -27.23
N HIS A 119 -21.04 -11.23 -27.94
CA HIS A 119 -19.89 -11.94 -28.50
C HIS A 119 -18.93 -11.05 -29.32
N ARG A 120 -19.46 -10.12 -30.14
CA ARG A 120 -18.64 -9.17 -30.92
C ARG A 120 -17.74 -8.27 -30.07
N SER A 121 -18.17 -7.95 -28.85
CA SER A 121 -17.39 -7.12 -27.91
C SER A 121 -16.26 -7.93 -27.27
N ILE A 122 -16.48 -9.22 -27.03
CA ILE A 122 -15.47 -10.16 -26.57
C ILE A 122 -14.42 -10.38 -27.68
N GLU A 123 -14.85 -10.57 -28.93
CA GLU A 123 -13.94 -10.71 -30.08
C GLU A 123 -13.04 -9.49 -30.27
N ARG A 124 -13.57 -8.26 -30.13
CA ARG A 124 -12.76 -7.04 -30.19
C ARG A 124 -11.81 -6.90 -29.02
N MET A 125 -12.23 -7.27 -27.80
CA MET A 125 -11.35 -7.31 -26.64
C MET A 125 -10.21 -8.31 -26.83
N LEU A 126 -10.50 -9.48 -27.43
CA LEU A 126 -9.50 -10.46 -27.82
C LEU A 126 -8.56 -9.92 -28.90
N GLN A 127 -9.08 -9.26 -29.93
CA GLN A 127 -8.31 -8.65 -31.02
C GLN A 127 -7.37 -7.52 -30.55
N ALA A 128 -7.81 -6.70 -29.58
CA ALA A 128 -6.97 -5.65 -28.99
C ALA A 128 -5.85 -6.20 -28.09
N LEU A 129 -5.98 -7.44 -27.61
CA LEU A 129 -5.13 -8.02 -26.56
C LEU A 129 -4.41 -9.32 -27.01
N VAL A 130 -4.41 -9.63 -28.32
CA VAL A 130 -3.86 -10.86 -28.93
C VAL A 130 -2.40 -11.12 -28.54
N SER A 131 -1.61 -10.07 -28.31
CA SER A 131 -0.18 -10.16 -28.02
C SER A 131 0.17 -10.71 -26.63
N ARG A 132 -0.81 -10.91 -25.72
CA ARG A 132 -0.54 -11.15 -24.28
C ARG A 132 -1.07 -12.48 -23.70
N GLY A 133 -1.60 -13.40 -24.52
CA GLY A 133 -2.17 -14.66 -24.04
C GLY A 133 -3.39 -14.43 -23.15
N VAL A 134 -4.57 -14.37 -23.77
CA VAL A 134 -5.83 -14.02 -23.10
C VAL A 134 -6.69 -15.27 -22.88
N CYS A 135 -7.12 -15.51 -21.64
CA CYS A 135 -8.14 -16.50 -21.32
C CYS A 135 -9.43 -15.78 -20.91
N VAL A 136 -10.54 -16.05 -21.60
CA VAL A 136 -11.85 -15.49 -21.26
C VAL A 136 -12.72 -16.57 -20.64
N PHE A 137 -13.23 -16.31 -19.45
CA PHE A 137 -14.22 -17.15 -18.79
C PHE A 137 -15.56 -16.41 -18.74
N GLN A 138 -16.61 -17.12 -19.14
CA GLN A 138 -17.98 -16.64 -19.09
C GLN A 138 -18.72 -17.45 -18.03
N ALA A 139 -19.22 -16.75 -17.01
CA ALA A 139 -20.06 -17.34 -15.97
C ALA A 139 -21.51 -16.87 -16.21
N GLU A 140 -22.26 -17.68 -16.95
CA GLU A 140 -23.62 -17.37 -17.37
C GLU A 140 -24.60 -17.41 -16.19
N MET A 141 -25.36 -16.33 -16.03
CA MET A 141 -26.36 -16.16 -14.97
C MET A 141 -27.72 -16.66 -15.46
N ASP A 142 -28.17 -17.82 -14.97
CA ASP A 142 -29.59 -18.18 -15.03
C ASP A 142 -30.35 -17.44 -13.92
N GLY A 143 -31.54 -16.93 -14.22
CA GLY A 143 -32.30 -16.04 -13.33
C GLY A 143 -32.43 -16.52 -11.88
N GLU A 144 -32.44 -15.55 -10.95
CA GLU A 144 -32.77 -15.57 -9.51
C GLU A 144 -32.20 -16.68 -8.58
N ILE A 145 -31.48 -17.68 -9.08
CA ILE A 145 -30.93 -18.76 -8.23
C ILE A 145 -29.48 -18.44 -7.84
N THR A 146 -29.31 -17.75 -6.71
CA THR A 146 -28.02 -17.36 -6.11
C THR A 146 -27.05 -18.53 -5.94
N ASN A 147 -27.55 -19.74 -5.66
CA ASN A 147 -26.74 -20.94 -5.46
C ASN A 147 -26.08 -21.43 -6.77
N ALA A 148 -26.75 -21.31 -7.92
CA ALA A 148 -26.22 -21.74 -9.21
C ALA A 148 -25.10 -20.80 -9.69
N THR A 149 -25.27 -19.49 -9.48
CA THR A 149 -24.24 -18.48 -9.72
C THR A 149 -22.98 -18.76 -8.91
N HIS A 150 -23.13 -19.06 -7.62
CA HIS A 150 -22.01 -19.35 -6.73
C HIS A 150 -21.24 -20.59 -7.17
N ALA A 151 -21.93 -21.66 -7.57
CA ALA A 151 -21.32 -22.91 -8.03
C ALA A 151 -20.59 -22.78 -9.38
N ARG A 152 -21.14 -22.04 -10.35
CA ARG A 152 -20.47 -21.81 -11.64
C ARG A 152 -19.27 -20.87 -11.49
N LEU A 153 -19.41 -19.83 -10.66
CA LEU A 153 -18.34 -18.88 -10.40
C LEU A 153 -17.20 -19.52 -9.61
N SER A 154 -17.50 -20.42 -8.65
CA SER A 154 -16.47 -21.16 -7.91
C SER A 154 -15.64 -22.07 -8.83
N HIS A 155 -16.27 -22.78 -9.77
CA HIS A 155 -15.57 -23.58 -10.78
C HIS A 155 -14.65 -22.72 -11.67
N THR A 156 -15.15 -21.56 -12.09
CA THR A 156 -14.38 -20.61 -12.89
C THR A 156 -13.18 -20.04 -12.12
N ILE A 157 -13.37 -19.73 -10.84
CA ILE A 157 -12.31 -19.26 -9.93
C ILE A 157 -11.25 -20.34 -9.71
N GLU A 158 -11.65 -21.61 -9.59
CA GLU A 158 -10.71 -22.72 -9.47
C GLU A 158 -9.86 -22.89 -10.75
N LYS A 159 -10.47 -22.76 -11.93
CA LYS A 159 -9.72 -22.76 -13.20
C LYS A 159 -8.76 -21.57 -13.31
N ALA A 160 -9.22 -20.37 -12.95
CA ALA A 160 -8.37 -19.18 -12.92
C ALA A 160 -7.19 -19.34 -11.95
N ARG A 161 -7.41 -20.02 -10.82
CA ARG A 161 -6.36 -20.37 -9.86
C ARG A 161 -5.34 -21.35 -10.47
N GLN A 162 -5.77 -22.37 -11.20
CA GLN A 162 -4.85 -23.30 -11.85
C GLN A 162 -3.95 -22.60 -12.88
N ILE A 163 -4.49 -21.65 -13.65
CA ILE A 163 -3.72 -20.80 -14.56
C ILE A 163 -2.71 -19.95 -13.78
N ARG A 164 -3.14 -19.35 -12.67
CA ARG A 164 -2.28 -18.56 -11.78
C ARG A 164 -1.11 -19.37 -11.20
N VAL A 165 -1.32 -20.62 -10.81
CA VAL A 165 -0.23 -21.46 -10.28
C VAL A 165 0.83 -21.78 -11.33
N ARG A 166 0.45 -21.75 -12.62
CA ARG A 166 1.35 -22.04 -13.75
C ARG A 166 1.95 -20.80 -14.41
N SER A 167 1.52 -19.61 -14.01
CA SER A 167 1.92 -18.33 -14.63
C SER A 167 2.61 -17.42 -13.61
N LEU A 168 3.72 -16.78 -13.97
CA LEU A 168 4.50 -15.91 -13.07
C LEU A 168 3.70 -14.67 -12.62
N SER A 169 2.84 -14.13 -13.49
CA SER A 169 1.97 -13.00 -13.18
C SER A 169 0.64 -13.11 -13.93
N VAL A 170 -0.46 -12.91 -13.22
CA VAL A 170 -1.82 -12.96 -13.78
C VAL A 170 -2.53 -11.65 -13.49
N THR A 171 -3.12 -11.05 -14.52
CA THR A 171 -4.08 -9.95 -14.37
C THR A 171 -5.48 -10.48 -14.64
N MET A 172 -6.38 -10.28 -13.70
CA MET A 172 -7.78 -10.64 -13.83
C MET A 172 -8.60 -9.40 -14.16
N ALA A 173 -9.22 -9.36 -15.33
CA ALA A 173 -10.15 -8.30 -15.72
C ALA A 173 -11.59 -8.80 -15.50
N VAL A 174 -12.25 -8.32 -14.47
CA VAL A 174 -13.65 -8.66 -14.14
C VAL A 174 -14.56 -7.58 -14.71
N VAL A 175 -15.39 -7.93 -15.67
CA VAL A 175 -16.31 -7.02 -16.35
C VAL A 175 -17.73 -7.44 -16.04
N SER A 176 -18.45 -6.67 -15.23
CA SER A 176 -19.86 -6.95 -14.93
C SER A 176 -20.60 -5.70 -14.46
N GLN A 177 -21.89 -5.65 -14.82
CA GLN A 177 -22.84 -4.65 -14.32
C GLN A 177 -23.80 -5.23 -13.27
N ASN A 178 -23.56 -6.46 -12.80
CA ASN A 178 -24.41 -7.12 -11.81
C ASN A 178 -23.75 -7.07 -10.41
N PRO A 179 -24.37 -6.39 -9.44
CA PRO A 179 -23.80 -6.27 -8.09
C PRO A 179 -23.70 -7.61 -7.36
N ALA A 180 -24.64 -8.54 -7.59
CA ALA A 180 -24.61 -9.87 -6.97
C ALA A 180 -23.44 -10.71 -7.48
N PHE A 181 -23.14 -10.62 -8.79
CA PHE A 181 -22.00 -11.28 -9.39
C PHE A 181 -20.68 -10.74 -8.83
N LEU A 182 -20.55 -9.42 -8.76
CA LEU A 182 -19.35 -8.76 -8.24
C LEU A 182 -19.11 -9.05 -6.75
N ALA A 183 -20.17 -9.11 -5.95
CA ALA A 183 -20.09 -9.49 -4.54
C ALA A 183 -19.67 -10.97 -4.38
N ALA A 184 -20.30 -11.88 -5.13
CA ALA A 184 -19.93 -13.30 -5.12
C ALA A 184 -18.48 -13.52 -5.59
N PHE A 185 -18.03 -12.78 -6.61
CA PHE A 185 -16.64 -12.81 -7.04
C PHE A 185 -15.69 -12.32 -5.95
N ALA A 186 -16.02 -11.22 -5.27
CA ALA A 186 -15.19 -10.68 -4.20
C ALA A 186 -15.02 -11.68 -3.05
N GLU A 187 -16.10 -12.37 -2.67
CA GLU A 187 -16.06 -13.40 -1.64
C GLU A 187 -15.27 -14.63 -2.09
N LEU A 188 -15.61 -15.20 -3.26
CA LEU A 188 -15.00 -16.43 -3.75
C LEU A 188 -13.53 -16.27 -4.16
N SER A 189 -13.12 -15.09 -4.64
CA SER A 189 -11.72 -14.83 -4.98
C SER A 189 -10.83 -14.77 -3.73
N LEU A 190 -11.36 -14.28 -2.61
CA LEU A 190 -10.68 -14.26 -1.32
C LEU A 190 -10.63 -15.65 -0.69
N THR A 191 -11.76 -16.37 -0.64
CA THR A 191 -11.81 -17.73 -0.06
C THR A 191 -11.04 -18.74 -0.91
N GLY A 192 -11.13 -18.62 -2.24
CA GLY A 192 -10.41 -19.45 -3.21
C GLY A 192 -8.90 -19.18 -3.32
N ARG A 193 -8.35 -18.23 -2.54
CA ARG A 193 -6.94 -17.80 -2.58
C ARG A 193 -6.47 -17.44 -4.00
N LEU A 194 -7.35 -16.80 -4.75
CA LEU A 194 -7.06 -16.32 -6.10
C LEU A 194 -6.23 -15.03 -6.03
N GLN A 195 -6.45 -14.21 -5.00
CA GLN A 195 -5.65 -13.01 -4.75
C GLN A 195 -4.39 -13.33 -3.93
N MET A 196 -3.22 -13.24 -4.58
CA MET A 196 -1.90 -13.20 -3.95
C MET A 196 -1.12 -11.96 -4.43
N TRP A 197 0.08 -11.74 -3.88
CA TRP A 197 0.92 -10.57 -4.19
C TRP A 197 1.23 -10.39 -5.68
N SER A 198 1.24 -11.48 -6.48
CA SER A 198 1.51 -11.46 -7.93
C SER A 198 0.26 -11.32 -8.81
N THR A 199 -0.95 -11.38 -8.24
CA THR A 199 -2.22 -11.32 -8.98
C THR A 199 -2.80 -9.92 -8.93
N ARG A 200 -3.01 -9.31 -10.09
CA ARG A 200 -3.66 -8.00 -10.22
C ARG A 200 -5.12 -8.20 -10.60
N VAL A 201 -6.03 -7.45 -10.01
CA VAL A 201 -7.46 -7.52 -10.32
C VAL A 201 -7.94 -6.15 -10.80
N ILE A 202 -8.50 -6.10 -11.99
CA ILE A 202 -9.11 -4.92 -12.59
C ILE A 202 -10.60 -5.19 -12.66
N ILE A 203 -11.40 -4.36 -12.01
CA ILE A 203 -12.85 -4.50 -11.99
C ILE A 203 -13.44 -3.37 -12.81
N HIS A 204 -14.09 -3.69 -13.92
CA HIS A 204 -14.73 -2.71 -14.78
C HIS A 204 -16.25 -2.77 -14.60
N THR A 205 -16.83 -1.70 -14.07
CA THR A 205 -18.27 -1.60 -13.80
C THR A 205 -18.76 -0.16 -13.97
N SER A 206 -20.04 0.03 -14.33
CA SER A 206 -20.75 1.32 -14.31
C SER A 206 -21.58 1.52 -13.03
N LEU A 207 -21.53 0.55 -12.10
CA LEU A 207 -22.29 0.63 -10.85
C LEU A 207 -21.72 1.69 -9.91
N PRO A 208 -22.57 2.50 -9.25
CA PRO A 208 -22.09 3.48 -8.28
C PRO A 208 -21.51 2.77 -7.05
N LEU A 209 -20.44 3.32 -6.47
CA LEU A 209 -19.69 2.77 -5.32
C LEU A 209 -20.58 2.34 -4.14
N ARG A 210 -21.70 3.05 -3.91
CA ARG A 210 -22.69 2.71 -2.86
C ARG A 210 -23.30 1.31 -2.99
N VAL A 211 -23.30 0.74 -4.19
CA VAL A 211 -23.85 -0.60 -4.48
C VAL A 211 -22.77 -1.69 -4.36
N LEU A 212 -21.49 -1.30 -4.30
CA LEU A 212 -20.34 -2.20 -4.23
C LEU A 212 -19.84 -2.46 -2.80
N THR A 213 -20.68 -2.23 -1.79
CA THR A 213 -20.32 -2.38 -0.36
C THR A 213 -19.82 -3.80 -0.03
N GLY A 214 -20.39 -4.83 -0.66
CA GLY A 214 -19.93 -6.23 -0.53
C GLY A 214 -18.51 -6.50 -1.05
N MET A 215 -17.92 -5.58 -1.81
CA MET A 215 -16.57 -5.71 -2.37
C MET A 215 -15.50 -5.01 -1.53
N HIS A 216 -15.87 -4.35 -0.43
CA HIS A 216 -14.94 -3.51 0.35
C HIS A 216 -13.65 -4.24 0.73
N LYS A 217 -13.75 -5.50 1.15
CA LYS A 217 -12.58 -6.32 1.52
C LYS A 217 -11.65 -6.58 0.33
N LEU A 218 -12.20 -6.83 -0.85
CA LEU A 218 -11.45 -7.02 -2.08
C LEU A 218 -10.80 -5.71 -2.55
N LEU A 219 -11.54 -4.60 -2.53
CA LEU A 219 -11.07 -3.29 -2.95
C LEU A 219 -10.02 -2.70 -2.00
N SER A 220 -10.01 -3.14 -0.74
CA SER A 220 -8.96 -2.77 0.23
C SER A 220 -7.60 -3.41 -0.03
N THR A 221 -7.52 -4.43 -0.91
CA THR A 221 -6.25 -5.05 -1.26
C THR A 221 -5.48 -4.20 -2.28
N ARG A 222 -4.16 -4.06 -2.09
CA ARG A 222 -3.30 -3.20 -2.93
C ARG A 222 -3.18 -3.63 -4.39
N ASN A 223 -3.73 -4.79 -4.74
CA ASN A 223 -3.65 -5.37 -6.07
C ASN A 223 -4.97 -5.25 -6.85
N CYS A 224 -5.97 -4.54 -6.32
CA CYS A 224 -7.26 -4.33 -6.96
C CYS A 224 -7.39 -2.90 -7.49
N MET A 225 -7.83 -2.74 -8.73
CA MET A 225 -8.14 -1.45 -9.35
C MET A 225 -9.59 -1.47 -9.84
N LEU A 226 -10.38 -0.48 -9.43
CA LEU A 226 -11.77 -0.31 -9.86
C LEU A 226 -11.82 0.74 -10.98
N LEU A 227 -12.23 0.32 -12.18
CA LEU A 227 -12.53 1.18 -13.31
C LEU A 227 -14.04 1.45 -13.33
N LEU A 228 -14.40 2.64 -12.86
CA LEU A 228 -15.78 3.13 -12.95
C LEU A 228 -15.97 3.79 -14.31
N ALA A 229 -16.74 3.15 -15.17
CA ALA A 229 -17.12 3.71 -16.48
C ALA A 229 -18.44 4.48 -16.36
N ASN A 230 -18.48 5.46 -15.46
CA ASN A 230 -19.52 6.49 -15.44
C ASN A 230 -18.89 7.82 -15.85
N GLU A 231 -19.62 8.61 -16.65
CA GLU A 231 -19.29 9.98 -17.06
C GLU A 231 -19.28 10.99 -15.89
N LEU A 232 -19.12 10.55 -14.64
CA LEU A 232 -19.19 11.40 -13.46
C LEU A 232 -17.89 12.18 -13.22
N TYR A 233 -16.75 11.74 -13.76
CA TYR A 233 -15.46 12.37 -13.51
C TYR A 233 -14.55 12.34 -14.75
N THR A 234 -13.92 13.47 -15.04
CA THR A 234 -12.85 13.59 -16.03
C THR A 234 -11.53 13.80 -15.32
N TYR A 235 -10.49 13.08 -15.74
CA TYR A 235 -9.16 13.25 -15.17
C TYR A 235 -8.42 14.35 -15.93
N ALA A 236 -8.14 15.45 -15.25
CA ALA A 236 -7.23 16.47 -15.75
C ALA A 236 -5.85 16.30 -15.10
N ARG A 237 -4.79 16.36 -15.92
CA ARG A 237 -3.42 16.36 -15.43
C ARG A 237 -2.93 17.79 -15.32
N SER A 238 -2.35 18.15 -14.18
CA SER A 238 -1.70 19.46 -14.04
C SER A 238 -0.59 19.61 -15.09
N PRO A 239 -0.57 20.70 -15.88
CA PRO A 239 0.45 20.92 -16.92
C PRO A 239 1.88 20.86 -16.36
N GLU A 240 2.07 21.40 -15.16
CA GLU A 240 3.36 21.46 -14.47
C GLU A 240 3.74 20.14 -13.78
N LYS A 241 2.79 19.21 -13.62
CA LYS A 241 2.96 17.93 -12.90
C LYS A 241 3.44 18.12 -11.44
N THR A 242 2.97 19.19 -10.78
CA THR A 242 3.32 19.56 -9.40
C THR A 242 2.07 19.55 -8.52
N PHE A 243 2.26 19.39 -7.20
CA PHE A 243 1.14 19.54 -6.25
C PHE A 243 0.65 20.98 -6.18
N GLY A 244 1.56 21.94 -6.30
CA GLY A 244 1.23 23.36 -6.29
C GLY A 244 1.59 24.06 -4.99
N THR A 245 2.12 25.26 -5.13
CA THR A 245 2.52 26.18 -4.05
C THR A 245 2.01 27.56 -4.35
N ARG A 246 1.83 28.36 -3.30
CA ARG A 246 1.52 29.77 -3.45
C ARG A 246 2.81 30.53 -3.77
N LEU A 247 2.84 31.22 -4.90
CA LEU A 247 3.93 32.11 -5.28
C LEU A 247 3.83 33.46 -4.54
N PRO A 248 4.91 34.27 -4.50
CA PRO A 248 4.91 35.56 -3.82
C PRO A 248 3.90 36.58 -4.39
N ASP A 249 3.57 36.46 -5.69
CA ASP A 249 2.52 37.24 -6.37
C ASP A 249 1.09 36.82 -5.94
N GLY A 250 0.97 35.77 -5.12
CA GLY A 250 -0.30 35.20 -4.68
C GLY A 250 -0.87 34.15 -5.64
N TYR A 251 -0.24 33.90 -6.78
CA TYR A 251 -0.67 32.91 -7.76
C TYR A 251 -0.41 31.48 -7.27
N TRP A 252 -1.34 30.57 -7.55
CA TRP A 252 -1.22 29.15 -7.18
C TRP A 252 -0.82 28.31 -8.38
N THR A 253 0.25 27.53 -8.22
CA THR A 253 0.77 26.62 -9.25
C THR A 253 0.20 25.21 -9.10
N GLY A 254 0.52 24.30 -10.03
CA GLY A 254 0.23 22.88 -9.92
C GLY A 254 -1.25 22.49 -9.76
N MET A 255 -1.50 21.35 -9.13
CA MET A 255 -2.86 20.84 -8.87
C MET A 255 -3.66 21.76 -7.94
N MET A 256 -3.03 22.35 -6.91
CA MET A 256 -3.70 23.33 -6.04
C MET A 256 -4.19 24.54 -6.84
N GLY A 257 -3.41 25.04 -7.80
CA GLY A 257 -3.82 26.13 -8.67
C GLY A 257 -5.07 25.82 -9.48
N MET A 258 -5.18 24.60 -10.02
CA MET A 258 -6.37 24.18 -10.76
C MET A 258 -7.62 24.13 -9.88
N VAL A 259 -7.48 23.68 -8.62
CA VAL A 259 -8.59 23.65 -7.66
C VAL A 259 -8.99 25.08 -7.26
N VAL A 260 -8.02 25.94 -6.97
CA VAL A 260 -8.27 27.34 -6.54
C VAL A 260 -8.87 28.19 -7.67
N ARG A 261 -8.49 27.94 -8.93
CA ARG A 261 -9.04 28.63 -10.11
C ARG A 261 -10.33 28.01 -10.66
N GLU A 262 -10.90 27.03 -9.94
CA GLU A 262 -12.12 26.32 -10.36
C GLU A 262 -12.00 25.58 -11.71
N GLU A 263 -10.78 25.26 -12.14
CA GLU A 263 -10.51 24.44 -13.34
C GLU A 263 -10.72 22.95 -13.06
N ALA A 264 -10.70 22.55 -11.78
CA ALA A 264 -10.97 21.20 -11.31
C ALA A 264 -11.83 21.23 -10.04
N ASP A 265 -12.81 20.33 -9.94
CA ASP A 265 -13.73 20.25 -8.79
C ASP A 265 -13.02 19.84 -7.49
N PHE A 266 -12.08 18.91 -7.62
CA PHE A 266 -11.20 18.45 -6.54
C PHE A 266 -9.88 17.93 -7.07
N GLY A 267 -8.82 18.06 -6.28
CA GLY A 267 -7.54 17.43 -6.54
C GLY A 267 -7.49 16.07 -5.85
N THR A 268 -7.29 15.00 -6.62
CA THR A 268 -7.17 13.63 -6.09
C THR A 268 -5.90 13.39 -5.29
N GLY A 269 -4.90 14.26 -5.42
CA GLY A 269 -3.60 14.07 -4.80
C GLY A 269 -3.74 13.90 -3.29
N PRO A 270 -2.84 13.18 -2.63
CA PRO A 270 -2.60 13.49 -1.23
C PRO A 270 -1.86 14.82 -1.15
N PHE A 271 -2.58 15.88 -0.81
CA PHE A 271 -1.96 17.14 -0.45
C PHE A 271 -1.47 17.07 0.98
N ILE A 272 -0.20 17.43 1.18
CA ILE A 272 0.31 17.78 2.50
C ILE A 272 -0.49 18.99 2.99
N LEU A 273 -1.22 18.81 4.10
CA LEU A 273 -1.99 19.88 4.71
C LEU A 273 -1.05 20.93 5.31
N ASN A 274 -1.25 22.19 4.92
CA ASN A 274 -0.60 23.35 5.52
C ASN A 274 -1.60 24.50 5.61
N LYS A 275 -1.23 25.56 6.35
CA LYS A 275 -2.12 26.71 6.55
C LYS A 275 -2.52 27.37 5.21
N ALA A 276 -1.57 27.61 4.32
CA ALA A 276 -1.84 28.28 3.04
C ALA A 276 -2.84 27.51 2.16
N ARG A 277 -2.78 26.17 2.14
CA ARG A 277 -3.69 25.31 1.39
C ARG A 277 -5.07 25.22 2.05
N TYR A 278 -5.10 25.16 3.38
CA TYR A 278 -6.35 25.20 4.16
C TYR A 278 -7.10 26.52 3.95
N ASP A 279 -6.38 27.64 3.88
CA ASP A 279 -6.97 28.95 3.62
C ASP A 279 -7.42 29.08 2.16
N ALA A 280 -6.83 28.35 1.21
CA ALA A 280 -7.14 28.47 -0.22
C ALA A 280 -8.26 27.52 -0.70
N ALA A 281 -8.44 26.38 -0.05
CA ALA A 281 -9.33 25.30 -0.50
C ALA A 281 -9.93 24.55 0.69
N ASP A 282 -11.12 23.96 0.50
CA ASP A 282 -11.67 23.06 1.49
C ASP A 282 -10.92 21.73 1.42
N VAL A 283 -10.75 21.07 2.56
CA VAL A 283 -10.00 19.81 2.65
C VAL A 283 -10.82 18.75 3.36
N THR A 284 -10.62 17.49 2.97
CA THR A 284 -11.20 16.35 3.67
C THR A 284 -10.49 16.08 4.99
N SER A 285 -11.10 15.23 5.80
CA SER A 285 -10.43 14.49 6.87
C SER A 285 -9.14 13.82 6.37
N THR A 286 -8.19 13.67 7.30
CA THR A 286 -6.87 13.11 6.98
C THR A 286 -7.02 11.67 6.49
N ILE A 287 -6.54 11.42 5.26
CA ILE A 287 -6.59 10.09 4.64
C ILE A 287 -5.54 9.18 5.28
N TRP A 288 -4.33 9.71 5.49
CA TRP A 288 -3.25 9.08 6.24
C TRP A 288 -2.26 10.12 6.76
N MET A 289 -1.43 9.70 7.72
CA MET A 289 -0.29 10.46 8.19
C MET A 289 1.01 9.77 7.74
N ASP A 290 2.02 10.56 7.41
CA ASP A 290 3.36 10.07 7.08
C ASP A 290 4.41 11.08 7.58
N ASN A 291 5.69 10.73 7.43
CA ASN A 291 6.82 11.57 7.81
C ASN A 291 7.78 11.71 6.64
N MET A 292 8.55 12.81 6.62
CA MET A 292 9.69 12.95 5.73
C MET A 292 10.80 11.97 6.14
N ARG A 293 11.49 11.45 5.13
CA ARG A 293 12.58 10.49 5.26
C ARG A 293 13.76 10.92 4.39
N ILE A 294 14.97 10.63 4.87
CA ILE A 294 16.19 10.79 4.09
C ILE A 294 16.46 9.46 3.36
N VAL A 295 16.83 9.54 2.09
CA VAL A 295 17.42 8.44 1.32
C VAL A 295 18.81 8.81 0.86
N SER A 296 19.74 7.89 1.04
CA SER A 296 21.13 7.99 0.60
C SER A 296 21.55 6.73 -0.16
N GLY A 297 22.65 6.82 -0.93
CA GLY A 297 23.33 5.64 -1.44
C GLY A 297 23.76 4.73 -0.29
N MET A 298 23.68 3.41 -0.51
CA MET A 298 24.22 2.42 0.40
C MET A 298 25.73 2.34 0.18
N GLY A 299 26.51 2.60 1.24
CA GLY A 299 27.96 2.43 1.20
C GLY A 299 28.36 0.97 1.02
N SER A 300 29.62 0.74 0.60
CA SER A 300 30.20 -0.60 0.67
C SER A 300 30.39 -1.03 2.12
N PRO A 301 30.25 -2.33 2.45
CA PRO A 301 30.65 -2.83 3.76
C PRO A 301 32.15 -2.56 3.93
N GLU A 302 32.50 -1.66 4.84
CA GLU A 302 33.91 -1.39 5.16
C GLU A 302 34.45 -2.54 5.99
N VAL A 303 35.59 -3.08 5.56
CA VAL A 303 36.35 -4.06 6.33
C VAL A 303 37.35 -3.29 7.16
N ASP A 304 37.11 -3.19 8.47
CA ASP A 304 38.08 -2.58 9.38
C ASP A 304 39.29 -3.51 9.56
N PRO A 305 40.50 -3.10 9.16
CA PRO A 305 41.72 -3.90 9.32
C PRO A 305 42.02 -4.23 10.80
N TRP A 306 41.53 -3.41 11.73
CA TRP A 306 41.75 -3.56 13.18
C TRP A 306 40.60 -4.28 13.89
N GLY A 307 39.67 -4.88 13.12
CA GLY A 307 38.50 -5.57 13.66
C GLY A 307 38.81 -6.67 14.69
N PHE A 308 40.02 -7.21 14.69
CA PHE A 308 40.49 -8.21 15.67
C PHE A 308 40.64 -7.65 17.10
N LEU A 309 40.68 -6.33 17.31
CA LEU A 309 40.76 -5.72 18.64
C LEU A 309 39.39 -5.54 19.30
N PHE A 310 38.30 -5.48 18.52
CA PHE A 310 36.94 -5.27 19.01
C PHE A 310 36.27 -6.42 19.81
N PRO A 311 36.69 -7.70 19.71
CA PRO A 311 36.09 -8.77 20.52
C PRO A 311 36.20 -8.57 22.03
N LEU A 312 37.19 -7.79 22.50
CA LEU A 312 37.40 -7.43 23.90
C LEU A 312 37.42 -5.91 24.05
N ARG A 313 36.77 -5.42 25.11
CA ARG A 313 36.80 -3.99 25.43
C ARG A 313 38.22 -3.56 25.84
N PRO A 314 38.61 -2.28 25.61
CA PRO A 314 39.93 -1.78 26.02
C PRO A 314 40.28 -2.06 27.50
N MET A 315 39.29 -1.97 28.39
CA MET A 315 39.47 -2.29 29.80
C MET A 315 39.89 -3.76 30.04
N VAL A 316 39.34 -4.71 29.26
CA VAL A 316 39.69 -6.13 29.37
C VAL A 316 41.09 -6.39 28.82
N TRP A 317 41.48 -5.71 27.75
CA TRP A 317 42.86 -5.72 27.24
C TRP A 317 43.86 -5.24 28.29
N MET A 318 43.56 -4.12 28.95
CA MET A 318 44.41 -3.60 30.03
C MET A 318 44.49 -4.55 31.22
N ALA A 319 43.36 -5.17 31.61
CA ALA A 319 43.31 -6.16 32.67
C ALA A 319 44.13 -7.42 32.30
N LEU A 320 44.07 -7.88 31.05
CA LEU A 320 44.86 -9.00 30.55
C LEU A 320 46.36 -8.70 30.64
N ILE A 321 46.79 -7.53 30.15
CA ILE A 321 48.20 -7.09 30.19
C ILE A 321 48.68 -7.03 31.65
N THR A 322 47.89 -6.41 32.53
CA THR A 322 48.23 -6.28 33.95
C THR A 322 48.31 -7.64 34.64
N THR A 323 47.36 -8.53 34.36
CA THR A 323 47.33 -9.90 34.93
C THR A 323 48.50 -10.73 34.41
N PHE A 324 48.85 -10.59 33.14
CA PHE A 324 50.00 -11.27 32.52
C PHE A 324 51.31 -10.88 33.24
N PHE A 325 51.59 -9.59 33.39
CA PHE A 325 52.78 -9.13 34.13
C PHE A 325 52.72 -9.48 35.63
N GLY A 326 51.52 -9.47 36.23
CA GLY A 326 51.31 -9.89 37.61
C GLY A 326 51.66 -11.37 37.84
N ILE A 327 51.21 -12.26 36.94
CA ILE A 327 51.51 -13.70 37.02
C ILE A 327 52.98 -13.96 36.79
N MET A 328 53.61 -13.28 35.83
CA MET A 328 55.07 -13.31 35.64
C MET A 328 55.78 -12.98 36.96
N ALA A 329 55.48 -11.83 37.56
CA ALA A 329 56.08 -11.39 38.81
C ALA A 329 55.86 -12.36 39.98
N VAL A 330 54.65 -12.93 40.11
CA VAL A 330 54.33 -13.93 41.14
C VAL A 330 55.10 -15.22 40.93
N THR A 331 55.20 -15.72 39.69
CA THR A 331 55.97 -16.94 39.39
C THR A 331 57.47 -16.74 39.61
N GLU A 332 58.00 -15.56 39.32
CA GLU A 332 59.38 -15.19 39.64
C GLU A 332 59.60 -15.15 41.15
N LEU A 333 58.71 -14.48 41.89
CA LEU A 333 58.78 -14.41 43.34
C LEU A 333 58.75 -15.79 43.99
N LEU A 334 57.86 -16.68 43.53
CA LEU A 334 57.78 -18.06 44.02
C LEU A 334 59.04 -18.88 43.68
N SER A 335 59.71 -18.59 42.56
CA SER A 335 60.98 -19.23 42.19
C SER A 335 62.16 -18.79 43.07
N LEU A 336 62.13 -17.56 43.60
CA LEU A 336 63.15 -17.10 44.55
C LEU A 336 63.10 -17.90 45.86
N PHE A 337 61.92 -18.36 46.28
CA PHE A 337 61.75 -19.24 47.44
C PHE A 337 62.09 -20.70 47.15
N ASN A 338 62.14 -21.12 45.89
CA ASN A 338 62.46 -22.47 45.46
C ASN A 338 63.59 -22.44 44.42
N LEU A 339 64.84 -22.46 44.89
CA LEU A 339 66.12 -22.30 44.16
C LEU A 339 66.36 -23.28 42.96
N ASN A 340 65.39 -24.10 42.61
CA ASN A 340 65.49 -25.16 41.60
C ASN A 340 64.99 -24.75 40.20
N VAL A 341 64.47 -23.53 40.01
CA VAL A 341 63.89 -23.07 38.74
C VAL A 341 64.48 -21.72 38.33
N HIS A 342 64.88 -21.58 37.05
CA HIS A 342 65.43 -20.33 36.50
C HIS A 342 64.31 -19.38 36.05
N ALA A 343 64.50 -18.09 36.30
CA ALA A 343 63.58 -17.01 35.92
C ALA A 343 63.16 -17.05 34.43
N THR A 344 64.12 -17.24 33.53
CA THR A 344 63.84 -17.32 32.08
C THR A 344 62.90 -18.46 31.71
N THR A 345 62.90 -19.56 32.47
CA THR A 345 62.00 -20.69 32.25
C THR A 345 60.58 -20.33 32.65
N ASN A 346 60.38 -19.65 33.78
CA ASN A 346 59.05 -19.25 34.26
C ASN A 346 58.41 -18.19 33.36
N ALA A 347 59.19 -17.19 32.96
CA ALA A 347 58.79 -16.21 31.97
C ALA A 347 58.30 -16.86 30.66
N PHE A 348 59.06 -17.84 30.16
CA PHE A 348 58.70 -18.53 28.92
C PHE A 348 57.45 -19.40 29.09
N SER A 349 57.28 -20.07 30.23
CA SER A 349 56.08 -20.88 30.52
C SER A 349 54.79 -20.06 30.53
N VAL A 350 54.80 -18.87 31.13
CA VAL A 350 53.61 -17.99 31.18
C VAL A 350 53.21 -17.54 29.77
N VAL A 351 54.19 -17.21 28.92
CA VAL A 351 53.97 -16.88 27.50
C VAL A 351 53.44 -18.07 26.71
N ARG A 352 54.03 -19.27 26.89
CA ARG A 352 53.57 -20.50 26.23
C ARG A 352 52.12 -20.82 26.56
N ILE A 353 51.74 -20.73 27.84
CA ILE A 353 50.36 -20.93 28.30
C ILE A 353 49.39 -19.92 27.68
N LEU A 354 49.80 -18.66 27.53
CA LEU A 354 49.00 -17.63 26.85
C LEU A 354 48.78 -17.97 25.38
N LEU A 355 49.82 -18.46 24.70
CA LEU A 355 49.78 -18.89 23.30
C LEU A 355 49.17 -20.29 23.09
N GLN A 356 48.63 -20.91 24.16
CA GLN A 356 48.09 -22.28 24.15
C GLN A 356 49.08 -23.34 23.67
N GLN A 357 50.36 -23.11 23.93
CA GLN A 357 51.42 -24.08 23.69
C GLN A 357 51.57 -25.04 24.88
N ASP A 358 52.25 -26.14 24.63
CA ASP A 358 52.59 -27.14 25.62
C ASP A 358 53.67 -26.66 26.61
N GLU A 359 53.60 -27.20 27.83
CA GLU A 359 54.52 -26.90 28.91
C GLU A 359 55.11 -28.21 29.46
N TYR A 360 56.45 -28.34 29.46
CA TYR A 360 57.15 -29.62 29.69
C TYR A 360 57.75 -29.78 31.10
N THR A 361 57.46 -28.91 32.06
CA THR A 361 58.14 -28.92 33.36
C THR A 361 57.48 -29.87 34.38
N CYS A 362 57.64 -31.18 34.18
CA CYS A 362 57.13 -32.20 35.11
C CYS A 362 58.25 -32.73 36.02
N ASN A 363 58.60 -31.99 37.09
CA ASN A 363 58.83 -32.55 38.44
C ASN A 363 59.51 -31.58 39.44
N LYS A 364 60.14 -30.50 38.98
CA LYS A 364 60.93 -29.61 39.87
C LYS A 364 60.17 -28.42 40.46
N ARG A 365 58.94 -28.16 40.00
CA ARG A 365 58.11 -27.02 40.42
C ARG A 365 57.36 -27.27 41.73
N TRP A 366 57.32 -26.24 42.58
CA TRP A 366 56.62 -26.25 43.86
C TRP A 366 55.10 -26.29 43.66
N VAL A 367 54.34 -26.79 44.64
CA VAL A 367 52.87 -26.96 44.51
C VAL A 367 52.17 -25.63 44.25
N TRP A 368 52.59 -24.55 44.91
CA TRP A 368 52.01 -23.21 44.74
C TRP A 368 52.27 -22.62 43.35
N GLU A 369 53.45 -22.85 42.78
CA GLU A 369 53.78 -22.45 41.41
C GLU A 369 52.90 -23.17 40.39
N ARG A 370 52.64 -24.47 40.60
CA ARG A 370 51.72 -25.26 39.76
C ARG A 370 50.28 -24.75 39.87
N LEU A 371 49.83 -24.35 41.06
CA LEU A 371 48.49 -23.82 41.26
C LEU A 371 48.31 -22.48 40.54
N VAL A 372 49.28 -21.57 40.64
CA VAL A 372 49.27 -20.28 39.91
C VAL A 372 49.25 -20.51 38.40
N LEU A 373 50.11 -21.38 37.88
CA LEU A 373 50.15 -21.72 36.45
C LEU A 373 48.87 -22.43 35.99
N GLY A 374 48.29 -23.31 36.81
CA GLY A 374 47.02 -23.97 36.51
C GLY A 374 45.84 -22.99 36.46
N LEU A 375 45.79 -22.01 37.36
CA LEU A 375 44.80 -20.95 37.33
C LEU A 375 45.01 -20.04 36.10
N TRP A 376 46.26 -19.78 35.73
CA TRP A 376 46.60 -19.05 34.51
C TRP A 376 46.13 -19.81 33.27
N MET A 377 46.39 -21.12 33.17
CA MET A 377 45.91 -21.98 32.09
C MET A 377 44.39 -21.96 31.96
N LEU A 378 43.64 -22.05 33.07
CA LEU A 378 42.19 -21.96 33.04
C LEU A 378 41.71 -20.59 32.55
N THR A 379 42.36 -19.53 33.04
CA THR A 379 42.05 -18.14 32.67
C THR A 379 42.28 -17.89 31.18
N THR A 380 43.45 -18.28 30.65
CA THR A 380 43.78 -18.14 29.23
C THR A 380 42.90 -19.02 28.35
N LEU A 381 42.53 -20.22 28.80
CA LEU A 381 41.60 -21.08 28.06
C LEU A 381 40.22 -20.41 27.89
N VAL A 382 39.63 -19.94 28.98
CA VAL A 382 38.31 -19.28 28.95
C VAL A 382 38.37 -18.01 28.09
N LEU A 383 39.41 -17.20 28.26
CA LEU A 383 39.58 -15.95 27.50
C LEU A 383 39.75 -16.20 26.00
N THR A 384 40.60 -17.14 25.60
CA THR A 384 40.81 -17.43 24.16
C THR A 384 39.55 -18.02 23.52
N LYS A 385 38.80 -18.89 24.23
CA LYS A 385 37.53 -19.42 23.71
C LYS A 385 36.47 -18.31 23.59
N SER A 386 36.39 -17.41 24.56
CA SER A 386 35.49 -16.24 24.52
C SER A 386 35.86 -15.28 23.39
N TYR A 387 37.16 -14.97 23.23
CA TYR A 387 37.67 -14.13 22.14
C TYR A 387 37.34 -14.73 20.78
N ALA A 388 37.60 -16.03 20.58
CA ALA A 388 37.30 -16.72 19.32
C ALA A 388 35.79 -16.69 19.00
N GLY A 389 34.93 -16.91 20.01
CA GLY A 389 33.48 -16.83 19.84
C GLY A 389 32.98 -15.43 19.47
N ASN A 390 33.47 -14.40 20.16
CA ASN A 390 33.11 -13.00 19.88
C ASN A 390 33.61 -12.55 18.51
N LEU A 391 34.85 -12.91 18.14
CA LEU A 391 35.41 -12.62 16.83
C LEU A 391 34.59 -13.28 15.72
N MET A 392 34.21 -14.56 15.90
CA MET A 392 33.35 -15.26 14.95
C MET A 392 31.99 -14.57 14.80
N SER A 393 31.38 -14.12 15.90
CA SER A 393 30.11 -13.39 15.87
C SER A 393 30.22 -12.04 15.16
N LEU A 394 31.31 -11.30 15.38
CA LEU A 394 31.55 -10.01 14.73
C LEU A 394 31.76 -10.17 13.22
N LEU A 395 32.54 -11.17 12.80
CA LEU A 395 32.78 -11.43 11.38
C LEU A 395 31.54 -11.93 10.63
N ALA A 396 30.61 -12.57 11.33
CA ALA A 396 29.34 -12.99 10.76
C ALA A 396 28.42 -11.81 10.38
N VAL A 397 28.46 -10.72 11.17
CA VAL A 397 27.61 -9.55 10.94
C VAL A 397 28.41 -8.46 10.24
N LYS A 398 28.23 -8.33 8.93
CA LYS A 398 28.77 -7.21 8.17
C LYS A 398 27.99 -5.95 8.51
N TYR A 399 28.61 -5.02 9.23
CA TYR A 399 28.05 -3.69 9.44
C TYR A 399 28.09 -2.91 8.12
N VAL A 400 26.93 -2.39 7.70
CA VAL A 400 26.86 -1.45 6.59
C VAL A 400 26.64 -0.07 7.19
N PRO A 401 27.57 0.88 7.01
CA PRO A 401 27.42 2.22 7.56
C PRO A 401 26.16 2.89 7.03
N GLN A 402 25.40 3.49 7.93
CA GLN A 402 24.18 4.24 7.61
C GLN A 402 24.45 5.71 7.95
N PRO A 403 25.01 6.49 7.02
CA PRO A 403 25.63 7.78 7.34
C PRO A 403 24.61 8.83 7.80
N PHE A 404 23.35 8.76 7.35
CA PHE A 404 22.35 9.79 7.63
C PHE A 404 21.06 9.17 8.19
N GLN A 405 20.77 9.43 9.46
CA GLN A 405 19.51 9.07 10.14
C GLN A 405 18.68 10.29 10.48
N THR A 406 19.34 11.39 10.84
CA THR A 406 18.72 12.64 11.30
C THR A 406 19.11 13.81 10.42
N LEU A 407 18.37 14.91 10.52
CA LEU A 407 18.77 16.16 9.87
C LEU A 407 20.07 16.73 10.43
N ARG A 408 20.42 16.41 11.69
CA ARG A 408 21.66 16.86 12.30
C ARG A 408 22.87 16.24 11.60
N ASP A 409 22.79 14.95 11.30
CA ASP A 409 23.84 14.23 10.54
C ASP A 409 24.10 14.86 9.16
N VAL A 410 23.05 15.42 8.54
CA VAL A 410 23.15 16.13 7.26
C VAL A 410 23.81 17.49 7.42
N LEU A 411 23.44 18.23 8.48
CA LEU A 411 23.99 19.56 8.76
C LEU A 411 25.47 19.49 9.15
N ASP A 412 25.84 18.50 9.96
CA ASP A 412 27.21 18.30 10.43
C ASP A 412 28.17 17.84 9.32
N ASN A 413 27.65 17.32 8.19
CA ASN A 413 28.46 16.92 7.03
C ASN A 413 28.51 18.03 5.96
N ASN A 414 29.65 18.72 5.86
CA ASN A 414 29.81 19.88 4.97
C ASN A 414 29.84 19.58 3.46
N GLU A 415 30.01 18.32 3.05
CA GLU A 415 30.16 17.96 1.63
C GLU A 415 28.84 17.51 0.98
N ILE A 416 27.85 17.11 1.79
CA ILE A 416 26.61 16.52 1.29
C ILE A 416 25.63 17.58 0.79
N ILE A 417 25.01 17.31 -0.37
CA ILE A 417 23.95 18.15 -0.95
C ILE A 417 22.59 17.47 -0.74
N SER A 418 21.63 18.22 -0.20
CA SER A 418 20.27 17.76 0.05
C SER A 418 19.34 18.10 -1.12
N ILE A 419 18.57 17.12 -1.60
CA ILE A 419 17.56 17.29 -2.65
C ILE A 419 16.16 17.22 -2.05
N TRP A 420 15.36 18.26 -2.25
CA TRP A 420 13.97 18.35 -1.79
C TRP A 420 13.01 18.56 -2.96
N GLN A 421 11.72 18.29 -2.74
CA GLN A 421 10.70 18.45 -3.77
C GLN A 421 10.38 19.92 -4.07
N ARG A 422 10.50 20.31 -5.34
CA ARG A 422 10.08 21.61 -5.88
C ARG A 422 8.56 21.70 -6.04
N TYR A 423 8.03 22.90 -5.85
CA TYR A 423 6.62 23.27 -5.81
C TYR A 423 5.83 22.39 -4.82
N SER A 424 6.40 22.18 -3.64
CA SER A 424 5.83 21.40 -2.54
C SER A 424 5.55 22.25 -1.30
N SER A 425 4.66 21.76 -0.42
CA SER A 425 4.42 22.40 0.88
C SER A 425 5.70 22.49 1.72
N ASN A 426 6.63 21.55 1.55
CA ASN A 426 7.86 21.52 2.32
C ASN A 426 8.84 22.60 1.86
N GLU A 427 8.95 22.84 0.54
CA GLU A 427 9.75 23.96 0.02
C GLU A 427 9.28 25.29 0.60
N GLN A 428 7.96 25.52 0.60
CA GLN A 428 7.37 26.72 1.19
C GLN A 428 7.69 26.82 2.69
N PHE A 429 7.49 25.73 3.45
CA PHE A 429 7.81 25.68 4.87
C PHE A 429 9.29 25.97 5.17
N ILE A 430 10.22 25.37 4.42
CA ILE A 430 11.66 25.58 4.61
C ILE A 430 12.07 27.02 4.29
N ARG A 431 11.44 27.68 3.31
CA ARG A 431 11.75 29.10 3.01
C ARG A 431 11.13 30.08 4.00
N GLU A 432 10.01 29.72 4.64
CA GLU A 432 9.30 30.60 5.57
C GLU A 432 9.78 30.49 7.03
N VAL A 433 10.48 29.40 7.38
CA VAL A 433 10.92 29.16 8.76
C VAL A 433 11.97 30.18 9.21
N GLN A 434 11.89 30.63 10.46
CA GLN A 434 12.75 31.69 11.02
C GLN A 434 13.69 31.21 12.13
N SER A 435 13.49 30.01 12.67
CA SER A 435 14.26 29.50 13.81
C SER A 435 14.33 27.97 13.86
N GLY A 436 15.34 27.44 14.55
CA GLY A 436 15.51 26.00 14.83
C GLY A 436 16.20 25.24 13.70
N ILE A 437 16.22 23.91 13.79
CA ILE A 437 16.97 23.04 12.87
C ILE A 437 16.56 23.20 11.40
N TYR A 438 15.27 23.49 11.13
CA TYR A 438 14.79 23.71 9.77
C TYR A 438 15.26 25.03 9.18
N TYR A 439 15.56 26.04 10.01
CA TYR A 439 16.19 27.29 9.58
C TYR A 439 17.65 27.04 9.18
N GLU A 440 18.39 26.21 9.91
CA GLU A 440 19.73 25.77 9.50
C GLU A 440 19.68 25.04 8.15
N VAL A 441 18.70 24.15 7.94
CA VAL A 441 18.47 23.50 6.64
C VAL A 441 18.15 24.53 5.54
N ALA A 442 17.37 25.57 5.83
CA ALA A 442 17.08 26.64 4.89
C ALA A 442 18.33 27.44 4.50
N MET A 443 19.26 27.66 5.43
CA MET A 443 20.53 28.34 5.14
C MET A 443 21.41 27.55 4.16
N LEU A 444 21.26 26.22 4.08
CA LEU A 444 21.96 25.40 3.08
C LEU A 444 21.62 25.80 1.64
N GLU A 445 20.47 26.43 1.39
CA GLU A 445 20.12 26.95 0.05
C GLU A 445 21.09 28.07 -0.36
N LYS A 446 21.56 28.89 0.59
CA LYS A 446 22.56 29.94 0.35
C LYS A 446 23.97 29.38 0.12
N GLU A 447 24.24 28.19 0.63
CA GLU A 447 25.52 27.47 0.50
C GLU A 447 25.57 26.56 -0.75
N ASP A 448 24.56 26.58 -1.63
CA ASP A 448 24.36 25.62 -2.74
C ASP A 448 24.29 24.14 -2.30
N ARG A 449 24.03 23.89 -1.01
CA ARG A 449 23.91 22.55 -0.39
C ARG A 449 22.47 22.06 -0.30
N LEU A 450 21.49 22.87 -0.69
CA LEU A 450 20.08 22.47 -0.78
C LEU A 450 19.54 22.77 -2.19
N LYS A 451 19.06 21.73 -2.89
CA LYS A 451 18.54 21.83 -4.26
C LYS A 451 17.12 21.33 -4.36
N PHE A 452 16.24 22.13 -4.98
CA PHE A 452 14.85 21.73 -5.23
C PHE A 452 14.69 21.12 -6.62
N ARG A 453 14.20 19.88 -6.68
CA ARG A 453 13.95 19.12 -7.92
C ARG A 453 12.50 18.70 -8.00
N THR A 454 11.96 18.58 -9.21
CA THR A 454 10.59 18.12 -9.41
C THR A 454 10.49 16.60 -9.23
N GLN A 455 9.30 16.10 -8.89
CA GLN A 455 9.10 14.67 -8.63
C GLN A 455 9.42 13.79 -9.87
N GLY A 456 9.26 14.34 -11.08
CA GLY A 456 9.63 13.66 -12.32
C GLY A 456 11.14 13.42 -12.48
N GLU A 457 11.98 14.25 -11.85
CA GLU A 457 13.45 14.15 -11.90
C GLU A 457 14.01 13.23 -10.81
N PHE A 458 13.19 12.80 -9.84
CA PHE A 458 13.65 12.01 -8.70
C PHE A 458 14.24 10.65 -9.09
N PRO A 459 13.65 9.86 -10.01
CA PRO A 459 14.22 8.57 -10.38
C PRO A 459 15.65 8.69 -10.94
N GLU A 460 15.90 9.73 -11.74
CA GLU A 460 17.22 9.96 -12.33
C GLU A 460 18.20 10.55 -11.31
N SER A 461 17.75 11.49 -10.48
CA SER A 461 18.54 12.05 -9.37
C SER A 461 18.97 10.96 -8.38
N LEU A 462 18.09 10.01 -8.10
CA LEU A 462 18.39 8.89 -7.21
C LEU A 462 19.54 8.03 -7.78
N ARG A 463 19.50 7.74 -9.08
CA ARG A 463 20.46 6.88 -9.76
C ARG A 463 21.83 7.55 -9.99
N THR A 464 21.83 8.84 -10.31
CA THR A 464 23.03 9.59 -10.72
C THR A 464 23.69 10.37 -9.60
N LEU A 465 22.91 10.94 -8.67
CA LEU A 465 23.41 11.84 -7.63
C LEU A 465 23.42 11.18 -6.24
N VAL A 466 22.33 10.47 -5.89
CA VAL A 466 22.17 9.90 -4.55
C VAL A 466 22.95 8.59 -4.40
N ARG A 467 22.90 7.70 -5.39
CA ARG A 467 23.62 6.41 -5.37
C ARG A 467 25.13 6.56 -5.13
N PRO A 468 25.86 7.49 -5.77
CA PRO A 468 27.30 7.66 -5.52
C PRO A 468 27.63 8.24 -4.14
N GLY A 469 26.65 8.69 -3.36
CA GLY A 469 26.85 9.18 -2.00
C GLY A 469 27.12 10.69 -1.85
N HIS A 470 27.18 11.46 -2.95
CA HIS A 470 27.41 12.91 -2.90
C HIS A 470 26.15 13.72 -2.58
N HIS A 471 24.97 13.11 -2.80
CA HIS A 471 23.69 13.74 -2.52
C HIS A 471 22.81 12.83 -1.66
N ILE A 472 21.89 13.47 -0.94
CA ILE A 472 20.75 12.79 -0.32
C ILE A 472 19.46 13.33 -0.91
N LEU A 473 18.41 12.53 -0.85
CA LEU A 473 17.06 12.98 -1.23
C LEU A 473 16.14 12.90 -0.01
N VAL A 474 15.33 13.93 0.17
CA VAL A 474 14.35 14.03 1.25
C VAL A 474 12.96 14.13 0.65
N ASP A 475 12.10 13.17 1.01
CA ASP A 475 10.69 13.17 0.63
C ASP A 475 9.85 12.32 1.60
N ALA A 476 8.53 12.31 1.41
CA ALA A 476 7.61 11.46 2.12
C ALA A 476 8.05 9.99 2.12
N GLY A 477 7.90 9.33 3.27
CA GLY A 477 8.28 7.94 3.46
C GLY A 477 7.62 6.98 2.47
N VAL A 478 6.40 7.26 2.00
CA VAL A 478 5.74 6.51 0.93
C VAL A 478 6.43 6.70 -0.42
N THR A 479 6.80 7.94 -0.80
CA THR A 479 7.46 8.22 -2.08
C THR A 479 8.84 7.59 -2.11
N VAL A 480 9.65 7.78 -1.06
CA VAL A 480 10.99 7.17 -0.94
C VAL A 480 10.92 5.66 -1.07
N ARG A 481 9.94 5.02 -0.42
CA ARG A 481 9.75 3.56 -0.52
C ARG A 481 9.40 3.13 -1.94
N ASN A 482 8.52 3.87 -2.63
CA ASN A 482 8.14 3.56 -4.01
C ASN A 482 9.31 3.74 -4.98
N LEU A 483 10.13 4.79 -4.80
CA LEU A 483 11.32 5.01 -5.62
C LEU A 483 12.34 3.87 -5.48
N ILE A 484 12.62 3.44 -4.25
CA ILE A 484 13.52 2.30 -3.99
C ILE A 484 12.93 1.01 -4.58
N ALA A 485 11.64 0.75 -4.39
CA ALA A 485 10.97 -0.44 -4.92
C ALA A 485 10.96 -0.48 -6.45
N GLN A 486 10.80 0.66 -7.10
CA GLN A 486 10.88 0.79 -8.55
C GLN A 486 12.30 0.49 -9.05
N GLN A 487 13.32 1.05 -8.39
CA GLN A 487 14.71 0.75 -8.75
C GLN A 487 15.08 -0.71 -8.52
N PHE A 488 14.63 -1.32 -7.43
CA PHE A 488 14.81 -2.75 -7.19
C PHE A 488 14.14 -3.59 -8.27
N SER A 489 12.95 -3.20 -8.71
CA SER A 489 12.22 -3.90 -9.77
C SER A 489 12.93 -3.82 -11.13
N LEU A 490 13.66 -2.73 -11.39
CA LEU A 490 14.42 -2.52 -12.64
C LEU A 490 15.80 -3.19 -12.62
N THR A 491 16.50 -3.16 -11.48
CA THR A 491 17.91 -3.57 -11.38
C THR A 491 18.13 -4.90 -10.65
N GLY A 492 17.15 -5.34 -9.86
CA GLY A 492 17.28 -6.46 -8.93
C GLY A 492 18.16 -6.17 -7.71
N ARG A 493 18.61 -4.92 -7.50
CA ARG A 493 19.54 -4.54 -6.41
C ARG A 493 18.93 -3.50 -5.47
N CYS A 494 19.30 -3.59 -4.19
CA CYS A 494 18.94 -2.64 -3.15
C CYS A 494 20.16 -1.77 -2.80
N ASP A 495 20.40 -0.73 -3.61
CA ASP A 495 21.61 0.12 -3.48
C ASP A 495 21.37 1.38 -2.63
N TYR A 496 20.26 1.44 -1.88
CA TYR A 496 19.83 2.65 -1.18
C TYR A 496 19.50 2.37 0.27
N PHE A 497 19.84 3.33 1.13
CA PHE A 497 19.48 3.34 2.53
C PHE A 497 18.39 4.39 2.80
N ARG A 498 17.38 4.02 3.60
CA ARG A 498 16.32 4.92 4.06
C ARG A 498 16.44 5.12 5.56
N SER A 499 16.43 6.38 6.02
CA SER A 499 16.50 6.73 7.44
C SER A 499 15.44 6.00 8.27
N LYS A 500 15.83 5.51 9.45
CA LYS A 500 14.93 4.84 10.39
C LYS A 500 14.01 5.84 11.09
N GLN A 501 14.57 6.98 11.46
CA GLN A 501 13.79 8.10 12.02
C GLN A 501 13.16 8.90 10.87
N GLY A 502 11.89 9.25 11.07
CA GLY A 502 11.20 10.23 10.25
C GLY A 502 11.11 11.56 10.99
N PHE A 503 11.03 12.64 10.24
CA PHE A 503 10.85 13.99 10.76
C PHE A 503 9.75 14.70 9.98
N LEU A 504 9.32 15.87 10.47
CA LEU A 504 8.27 16.66 9.83
C LEU A 504 7.00 15.82 9.54
N PRO A 505 6.29 15.34 10.58
CA PRO A 505 5.05 14.59 10.41
C PRO A 505 4.03 15.45 9.66
N PHE A 506 3.27 14.83 8.76
CA PHE A 506 2.24 15.52 8.00
C PHE A 506 1.01 14.68 7.77
N SER A 507 -0.11 15.36 7.56
CA SER A 507 -1.39 14.78 7.16
C SER A 507 -1.59 14.92 5.67
N ALA A 508 -1.93 13.82 5.01
CA ALA A 508 -2.36 13.78 3.62
C ALA A 508 -3.88 13.95 3.53
N VAL A 509 -4.33 14.92 2.74
CA VAL A 509 -5.75 15.28 2.54
C VAL A 509 -6.09 15.38 1.06
N VAL A 510 -7.38 15.25 0.72
CA VAL A 510 -7.91 15.67 -0.59
C VAL A 510 -8.28 17.15 -0.48
N ALA A 511 -7.96 17.95 -1.50
CA ALA A 511 -8.35 19.34 -1.58
C ALA A 511 -9.49 19.52 -2.60
N THR A 512 -10.49 20.30 -2.25
CA THR A 512 -11.64 20.63 -3.10
C THR A 512 -11.81 22.15 -3.22
N GLN A 513 -12.61 22.58 -4.17
CA GLN A 513 -13.08 23.97 -4.19
C GLN A 513 -13.77 24.33 -2.86
N ARG A 514 -13.80 25.63 -2.53
CA ARG A 514 -14.50 26.10 -1.33
C ARG A 514 -16.00 25.82 -1.40
N ASN A 515 -16.59 25.51 -0.25
CA ASN A 515 -18.00 25.16 -0.07
C ASN A 515 -18.46 23.94 -0.89
N ASN A 516 -17.55 23.05 -1.28
CA ASN A 516 -17.90 21.90 -2.10
C ASN A 516 -18.61 20.82 -1.24
N PRO A 517 -19.85 20.42 -1.57
CA PRO A 517 -20.58 19.40 -0.82
C PRO A 517 -19.91 18.01 -0.85
N LEU A 518 -18.95 17.81 -1.76
CA LEU A 518 -18.15 16.58 -1.83
C LEU A 518 -17.38 16.30 -0.55
N VAL A 519 -16.86 17.33 0.14
CA VAL A 519 -16.10 17.14 1.40
C VAL A 519 -16.96 16.45 2.45
N ILE A 520 -18.20 16.92 2.63
CA ILE A 520 -19.18 16.34 3.56
C ILE A 520 -19.49 14.87 3.18
N SER A 521 -19.54 14.56 1.89
CA SER A 521 -19.78 13.20 1.41
C SER A 521 -18.59 12.26 1.60
N LEU A 522 -17.36 12.78 1.46
CA LEU A 522 -16.11 12.03 1.61
C LEU A 522 -15.75 11.80 3.09
N ASP A 523 -16.13 12.73 3.96
CA ASP A 523 -15.84 12.68 5.40
C ASP A 523 -16.87 11.93 6.24
N LYS A 524 -17.98 11.47 5.64
CA LYS A 524 -19.07 10.71 6.28
C LYS A 524 -18.69 9.28 6.71
N ARG A 525 -17.45 9.06 7.13
CA ARG A 525 -16.98 7.79 7.68
C ARG A 525 -17.64 7.43 9.00
#